data_AF-A0A1Q4F0K4-F1
#
_entry.id   AF-A0A1Q4F0K4-F1
#
_cell.length_a   1.000
_cell.length_b   1.000
_cell.length_c   1.000
_cell.angle_alpha   90.00
_cell.angle_beta   90.00
_cell.angle_gamma   90.00
#
_symmetry.space_group_name_H-M   'P 1'
#
loop_
_entity.id
_entity.type
_entity.pdbx_description
1 polymer ?
#
loop_
_entity_poly.entity_id
_entity_poly.type
_entity_poly.pdbx_seq_one_letter_code
_entity_poly.pdbx_strand_id
1 'polypeptide(L)'
;MLKYFSLPIGILIILSAACSRKYNPANTPFAIYHPISEDNVRKLEKGITTPADVVKLFGDPAKNSISDKGERYVYGYLGDTLTVNFDSSKTVGSFLYRPEIFTPVSGNPDNITKRIKESRVKKIEVYNTSKFTLEKWFGPANKKETGTNRNRYTFDRRNGTLVVYTLANYEERVLSYSFEPKH
;
A
#
# COMPACT_ATOMS: atom_id res chain seq x y z
N MET A 1 -27.87 -44.48 48.26
CA MET A 1 -28.34 -43.18 47.75
C MET A 1 -27.14 -42.22 47.79
N LEU A 2 -26.35 -42.15 46.72
CA LEU A 2 -25.20 -41.26 46.59
C LEU A 2 -25.50 -40.24 45.47
N LYS A 3 -25.52 -38.96 45.81
CA LYS A 3 -25.67 -37.85 44.85
C LYS A 3 -24.30 -37.56 44.23
N TYR A 4 -24.13 -37.79 42.93
CA TYR A 4 -23.00 -37.27 42.17
C TYR A 4 -23.35 -35.85 41.72
N PHE A 5 -22.63 -34.87 42.28
CA PHE A 5 -22.66 -33.49 41.83
C PHE A 5 -21.96 -33.38 40.47
N SER A 6 -22.68 -32.83 39.51
CA SER A 6 -22.18 -32.39 38.21
C SER A 6 -21.20 -31.23 38.39
N LEU A 7 -19.94 -31.42 37.99
CA LEU A 7 -19.06 -30.31 37.61
C LEU A 7 -19.00 -30.26 36.09
N PRO A 8 -19.55 -29.23 35.42
CA PRO A 8 -19.21 -29.01 34.04
C PRO A 8 -17.76 -28.56 34.00
N ILE A 9 -16.94 -29.30 33.24
CA ILE A 9 -15.58 -28.92 32.84
C ILE A 9 -15.74 -27.66 32.00
N GLY A 10 -15.77 -26.53 32.71
CA GLY A 10 -15.83 -25.20 32.15
C GLY A 10 -14.60 -25.00 31.31
N ILE A 11 -14.83 -25.04 30.01
CA ILE A 11 -13.96 -24.60 28.94
C ILE A 11 -13.40 -23.23 29.33
N LEU A 12 -12.25 -23.23 29.98
CA LEU A 12 -11.40 -22.07 30.14
C LEU A 12 -10.73 -21.88 28.77
N ILE A 13 -11.52 -21.45 27.77
CA ILE A 13 -10.96 -20.86 26.56
C ILE A 13 -10.26 -19.61 27.02
N ILE A 14 -8.95 -19.79 27.18
CA ILE A 14 -7.92 -18.79 27.28
C ILE A 14 -8.28 -17.71 26.26
N LEU A 15 -8.77 -16.58 26.78
CA LEU A 15 -8.80 -15.28 26.14
C LEU A 15 -7.35 -14.84 25.94
N SER A 16 -6.59 -15.56 25.12
CA SER A 16 -5.47 -14.99 24.39
C SER A 16 -6.09 -14.15 23.29
N ALA A 17 -6.65 -13.01 23.69
CA ALA A 17 -6.71 -11.84 22.85
C ALA A 17 -5.25 -11.53 22.51
N ALA A 18 -4.74 -12.20 21.48
CA ALA A 18 -3.55 -11.81 20.79
C ALA A 18 -3.84 -10.39 20.31
N CYS A 19 -3.49 -9.41 21.13
CA CYS A 19 -3.17 -8.08 20.67
C CYS A 19 -1.98 -8.30 19.74
N SER A 20 -2.27 -8.63 18.48
CA SER A 20 -1.29 -8.68 17.41
C SER A 20 -0.58 -7.34 17.50
N ARG A 21 0.70 -7.34 17.87
CA ARG A 21 1.50 -6.11 17.98
C ARG A 21 1.24 -5.31 16.70
N LYS A 22 0.71 -4.09 16.84
CA LYS A 22 0.51 -3.20 15.70
C LYS A 22 1.82 -3.13 14.95
N TYR A 23 1.77 -3.32 13.63
CA TYR A 23 2.95 -3.23 12.81
C TYR A 23 3.55 -1.84 12.96
N ASN A 24 4.84 -1.78 13.27
CA ASN A 24 5.57 -0.53 13.25
C ASN A 24 6.33 -0.43 11.91
N PRO A 25 5.87 0.40 10.96
CA PRO A 25 6.56 0.57 9.68
C PRO A 25 8.01 1.05 9.82
N ALA A 26 8.38 1.67 10.96
CA ALA A 26 9.75 2.10 11.26
C ALA A 26 10.74 0.94 11.49
N ASN A 27 10.26 -0.28 11.78
CA ASN A 27 11.10 -1.46 12.03
C ASN A 27 11.25 -2.36 10.80
N THR A 28 10.94 -1.83 9.61
CA THR A 28 11.15 -2.54 8.35
C THR A 28 12.48 -2.10 7.74
N PRO A 29 13.19 -2.97 7.00
CA PRO A 29 14.42 -2.59 6.28
C PRO A 29 14.19 -1.52 5.19
N PHE A 30 12.95 -1.05 5.02
CA PHE A 30 12.55 0.04 4.11
C PHE A 30 12.29 1.36 4.88
N ALA A 31 12.92 1.55 6.04
CA ALA A 31 12.56 2.50 7.09
C ALA A 31 12.39 3.99 6.69
N ILE A 32 12.68 4.43 5.47
CA ILE A 32 12.30 5.77 5.00
C ILE A 32 12.01 5.73 3.50
N TYR A 33 10.76 5.51 3.09
CA TYR A 33 10.35 5.80 1.72
C TYR A 33 8.90 6.29 1.72
N HIS A 34 8.70 7.58 1.40
CA HIS A 34 7.36 8.12 1.21
C HIS A 34 6.78 7.57 -0.11
N PRO A 35 5.47 7.26 -0.17
CA PRO A 35 4.83 6.91 -1.43
C PRO A 35 5.12 7.95 -2.51
N ILE A 36 5.60 7.51 -3.67
CA ILE A 36 5.79 8.39 -4.83
C ILE A 36 4.41 8.57 -5.48
N SER A 37 3.67 9.59 -5.04
CA SER A 37 2.35 9.90 -5.59
C SER A 37 2.46 10.41 -7.04
N GLU A 38 1.71 9.81 -7.96
CA GLU A 38 1.62 10.27 -9.35
C GLU A 38 1.17 11.73 -9.44
N ASP A 39 0.26 12.16 -8.56
CA ASP A 39 -0.21 13.55 -8.53
C ASP A 39 0.91 14.53 -8.15
N ASN A 40 1.86 14.09 -7.30
CA ASN A 40 3.04 14.89 -7.00
C ASN A 40 4.03 14.87 -8.16
N VAL A 41 4.19 13.74 -8.86
CA VAL A 41 5.01 13.67 -10.08
C VAL A 41 4.49 14.63 -11.16
N ARG A 42 3.17 14.75 -11.31
CA ARG A 42 2.54 15.69 -12.26
C ARG A 42 2.80 17.17 -11.95
N LYS A 43 3.23 17.51 -10.72
CA LYS A 43 3.61 18.87 -10.32
C LYS A 43 5.06 19.22 -10.66
N LEU A 44 5.85 18.27 -11.14
CA LEU A 44 7.23 18.54 -11.58
C LEU A 44 7.22 19.28 -12.91
N GLU A 45 7.75 20.49 -12.89
CA GLU A 45 7.85 21.37 -14.05
C GLU A 45 9.30 21.69 -14.36
N LYS A 46 9.70 21.48 -15.62
CA LYS A 46 11.06 21.72 -16.07
C LYS A 46 11.38 23.22 -16.06
N GLY A 47 12.55 23.59 -15.57
CA GLY A 47 12.98 25.00 -15.48
C GLY A 47 12.28 25.82 -14.39
N ILE A 48 11.35 25.22 -13.64
CA ILE A 48 10.53 25.92 -12.64
C ILE A 48 10.72 25.27 -11.26
N THR A 49 10.49 23.96 -11.16
CA THR A 49 10.58 23.26 -9.88
C THR A 49 12.02 23.22 -9.36
N THR A 50 12.22 23.61 -8.09
CA THR A 50 13.54 23.62 -7.44
C THR A 50 13.81 22.34 -6.65
N PRO A 51 15.07 22.05 -6.25
CA PRO A 51 15.37 20.94 -5.34
C PRO A 51 14.56 20.97 -4.05
N ALA A 52 14.33 22.14 -3.47
CA ALA A 52 13.53 22.30 -2.26
C ALA A 52 12.06 21.92 -2.49
N ASP A 53 11.49 22.28 -3.64
CA ASP A 53 10.13 21.86 -4.01
C ASP A 53 10.02 20.35 -4.20
N VAL A 54 11.04 19.74 -4.81
CA VAL A 54 11.10 18.27 -4.98
C VAL A 54 11.14 17.58 -3.61
N VAL A 55 11.97 18.06 -2.68
CA VAL A 55 12.01 17.53 -1.31
C VAL A 55 10.68 17.74 -0.59
N LYS A 56 10.01 18.88 -0.80
CA LYS A 56 8.67 19.13 -0.24
C LYS A 56 7.61 18.16 -0.78
N LEU A 57 7.73 17.74 -2.04
CA LEU A 57 6.78 16.83 -2.69
C LEU A 57 7.00 15.36 -2.35
N PHE A 58 8.26 14.93 -2.17
CA PHE A 58 8.62 13.51 -2.08
C PHE A 58 9.44 13.14 -0.84
N GLY A 59 9.80 14.11 0.00
CA GLY A 59 10.75 13.93 1.09
C GLY A 59 12.20 13.88 0.62
N ASP A 60 13.07 13.41 1.50
CA ASP A 60 14.49 13.26 1.20
C ASP A 60 14.74 12.13 0.18
N PRO A 61 15.68 12.32 -0.78
CA PRO A 61 15.99 11.30 -1.75
C PRO A 61 16.73 10.12 -1.13
N ALA A 62 16.48 8.92 -1.66
CA ALA A 62 17.18 7.70 -1.27
C ALA A 62 18.68 7.74 -1.60
N LYS A 63 18.99 8.37 -2.74
CA LYS A 63 20.36 8.63 -3.20
C LYS A 63 20.40 10.00 -3.83
N ASN A 64 21.44 10.76 -3.53
CA ASN A 64 21.77 11.98 -4.23
C ASN A 64 23.16 11.87 -4.87
N SER A 65 23.36 12.58 -5.97
CA SER A 65 24.66 12.74 -6.61
C SER A 65 24.80 14.18 -7.05
N ILE A 66 25.91 14.82 -6.69
CA ILE A 66 26.20 16.21 -7.01
C ILE A 66 27.44 16.23 -7.91
N SER A 67 27.35 16.94 -9.03
CA SER A 67 28.46 17.14 -9.96
C SER A 67 28.38 18.54 -10.58
N ASP A 68 29.45 18.97 -11.26
CA ASP A 68 29.47 20.27 -11.97
C ASP A 68 28.42 20.34 -13.09
N LYS A 69 27.96 19.19 -13.60
CA LYS A 69 26.93 19.09 -14.64
C LYS A 69 25.50 19.14 -14.07
N GLY A 70 25.35 19.23 -12.76
CA GLY A 70 24.07 19.23 -12.08
C GLY A 70 23.96 18.21 -10.95
N GLU A 71 22.78 18.21 -10.35
CA GLU A 71 22.42 17.40 -9.19
C GLU A 71 21.38 16.37 -9.57
N ARG A 72 21.43 15.17 -8.98
CA ARG A 72 20.47 14.10 -9.25
C ARG A 72 19.90 13.55 -7.95
N TYR A 73 18.58 13.53 -7.86
CA TYR A 73 17.83 12.87 -6.79
C TYR A 73 17.20 11.58 -7.31
N VAL A 74 17.36 10.51 -6.54
CA VAL A 74 16.76 9.21 -6.82
C VAL A 74 15.88 8.82 -5.65
N TYR A 75 14.61 8.58 -5.96
CA TYR A 75 13.60 8.08 -5.05
C TYR A 75 13.22 6.66 -5.45
N GLY A 76 12.99 5.80 -4.47
CA GLY A 76 12.43 4.47 -4.66
C GLY A 76 11.34 4.23 -3.63
N TYR A 77 10.23 3.63 -4.02
CA TYR A 77 9.18 3.22 -3.07
C TYR A 77 8.53 1.93 -3.57
N LEU A 78 8.84 0.81 -2.91
CA LEU A 78 8.18 -0.48 -3.13
C LEU A 78 7.99 -0.83 -4.62
N GLY A 79 9.06 -0.72 -5.42
CA GLY A 79 9.07 -1.00 -6.86
C GLY A 79 8.89 0.23 -7.75
N ASP A 80 8.32 1.33 -7.25
CA ASP A 80 8.28 2.61 -7.95
C ASP A 80 9.64 3.29 -7.88
N THR A 81 10.05 3.96 -8.95
CA THR A 81 11.27 4.77 -8.97
C THR A 81 11.02 6.13 -9.60
N LEU A 82 11.60 7.18 -9.02
CA LEU A 82 11.61 8.52 -9.60
C LEU A 82 13.05 9.03 -9.59
N THR A 83 13.57 9.34 -10.77
CA THR A 83 14.85 10.06 -10.92
C THR A 83 14.55 11.48 -11.32
N VAL A 84 15.10 12.46 -10.60
CA VAL A 84 15.03 13.89 -10.93
C VAL A 84 16.44 14.40 -11.15
N ASN A 85 16.70 15.01 -12.30
CA ASN A 85 17.96 15.68 -12.61
C ASN A 85 17.74 17.19 -12.61
N PHE A 86 18.57 17.89 -11.86
CA PHE A 86 18.63 19.34 -11.83
C PHE A 86 19.79 19.82 -12.70
N ASP A 87 19.58 20.95 -13.37
CA ASP A 87 20.62 21.62 -14.12
C ASP A 87 21.45 22.57 -13.22
N SER A 88 22.39 23.29 -13.82
CA SER A 88 23.22 24.29 -13.13
C SER A 88 22.42 25.47 -12.59
N SER A 89 21.21 25.73 -13.10
CA SER A 89 20.31 26.78 -12.59
C SER A 89 19.57 26.36 -11.31
N LYS A 90 19.83 25.14 -10.82
CA LYS A 90 19.14 24.56 -9.66
C LYS A 90 17.63 24.46 -9.87
N THR A 91 17.22 24.10 -11.09
CA THR A 91 15.84 23.74 -11.40
C THR A 91 15.80 22.37 -12.07
N VAL A 92 14.63 21.73 -12.09
CA VAL A 92 14.44 20.42 -12.73
C VAL A 92 14.72 20.56 -14.23
N GLY A 93 15.77 19.89 -14.72
CA GLY A 93 16.05 19.79 -16.16
C GLY A 93 15.34 18.59 -16.79
N SER A 94 15.28 17.47 -16.07
CA SER A 94 14.53 16.27 -16.49
C SER A 94 14.13 15.41 -15.31
N PHE A 95 13.11 14.58 -15.50
CA PHE A 95 12.74 13.55 -14.55
C PHE A 95 12.22 12.32 -15.27
N LEU A 96 12.31 11.17 -14.60
CA LEU A 96 11.80 9.90 -15.07
C LEU A 96 11.15 9.16 -13.92
N TYR A 97 9.83 9.02 -14.00
CA TYR A 97 9.04 8.17 -13.12
C TYR A 97 8.79 6.83 -13.80
N ARG A 98 9.08 5.74 -13.09
CA ARG A 98 8.75 4.37 -13.50
C ARG A 98 7.95 3.72 -12.38
N PRO A 99 6.62 3.57 -12.53
CA PRO A 99 5.85 2.79 -11.59
C PRO A 99 6.24 1.31 -11.67
N GLU A 100 6.00 0.58 -10.60
CA GLU A 100 6.13 -0.87 -10.61
C GLU A 100 5.24 -1.51 -11.67
N ILE A 101 5.77 -2.53 -12.34
CA ILE A 101 5.03 -3.32 -13.32
C ILE A 101 4.30 -4.45 -12.59
N PHE A 102 3.00 -4.54 -12.82
CA PHE A 102 2.14 -5.58 -12.24
C PHE A 102 1.76 -6.61 -13.30
N THR A 103 2.00 -7.89 -13.00
CA THR A 103 1.63 -9.01 -13.87
C THR A 103 0.33 -9.64 -13.34
N PRO A 104 -0.67 -9.91 -14.20
CA PRO A 104 -1.90 -10.57 -13.77
C PRO A 104 -1.62 -12.00 -13.31
N VAL A 105 -2.18 -12.37 -12.15
CA VAL A 105 -2.06 -13.71 -11.56
C VAL A 105 -3.39 -14.44 -11.60
N SER A 106 -4.49 -13.74 -11.29
CA SER A 106 -5.83 -14.32 -11.33
C SER A 106 -6.91 -13.28 -11.63
N GLY A 107 -8.00 -13.76 -12.25
CA GLY A 107 -9.20 -13.01 -12.54
C GLY A 107 -10.45 -13.87 -12.27
N ASN A 108 -11.41 -13.36 -11.50
CA ASN A 108 -12.70 -14.01 -11.25
C ASN A 108 -13.85 -12.97 -11.17
N PRO A 109 -14.84 -13.00 -12.08
CA PRO A 109 -15.99 -12.10 -12.04
C PRO A 109 -17.08 -12.46 -11.01
N ASP A 110 -17.04 -13.65 -10.37
CA ASP A 110 -18.13 -14.23 -9.55
C ASP A 110 -18.63 -13.33 -8.39
N ASN A 111 -17.84 -12.33 -8.00
CA ASN A 111 -18.17 -11.46 -6.87
C ASN A 111 -18.75 -10.09 -7.26
N ILE A 112 -18.94 -9.78 -8.56
CA ILE A 112 -19.44 -8.46 -9.01
C ILE A 112 -20.81 -8.11 -8.37
N THR A 113 -21.67 -9.08 -8.14
CA THR A 113 -23.01 -8.85 -7.55
C THR A 113 -22.99 -8.51 -6.06
N LYS A 114 -21.87 -8.76 -5.35
CA LYS A 114 -21.72 -8.41 -3.93
C LYS A 114 -21.59 -6.90 -3.76
N ARG A 115 -21.79 -6.42 -2.52
CA ARG A 115 -21.70 -5.00 -2.15
C ARG A 115 -20.52 -4.74 -1.21
N ILE A 116 -19.79 -3.65 -1.43
CA ILE A 116 -18.81 -3.12 -0.47
C ILE A 116 -19.54 -2.34 0.61
N LYS A 117 -19.34 -2.73 1.87
CA LYS A 117 -19.80 -1.94 3.03
C LYS A 117 -18.76 -0.87 3.33
N GLU A 118 -19.09 0.41 3.12
CA GLU A 118 -18.17 1.53 3.41
C GLU A 118 -17.68 1.55 4.85
N SER A 119 -18.50 1.11 5.81
CA SER A 119 -18.10 0.97 7.21
C SER A 119 -16.97 -0.04 7.43
N ARG A 120 -16.74 -0.97 6.49
CA ARG A 120 -15.58 -1.87 6.48
C ARG A 120 -14.38 -1.25 5.78
N VAL A 121 -14.60 -0.46 4.73
CA VAL A 121 -13.52 0.30 4.06
C VAL A 121 -12.86 1.24 5.06
N LYS A 122 -13.65 1.98 5.86
CA LYS A 122 -13.16 2.86 6.92
C LYS A 122 -12.39 2.15 8.05
N LYS A 123 -12.46 0.81 8.13
CA LYS A 123 -11.72 -0.01 9.11
C LYS A 123 -10.40 -0.55 8.56
N ILE A 124 -10.07 -0.27 7.29
CA ILE A 124 -8.79 -0.69 6.71
C ILE A 124 -7.68 0.16 7.33
N GLU A 125 -6.91 -0.45 8.21
CA GLU A 125 -5.68 0.10 8.75
C GLU A 125 -4.49 -0.31 7.88
N VAL A 126 -3.76 0.67 7.35
CA VAL A 126 -2.49 0.44 6.64
C VAL A 126 -1.51 -0.26 7.58
N TYR A 127 -0.79 -1.25 7.06
CA TYR A 127 0.13 -2.17 7.73
C TYR A 127 -0.46 -3.12 8.79
N ASN A 128 -1.71 -2.93 9.24
CA ASN A 128 -2.36 -3.83 10.20
C ASN A 128 -3.42 -4.73 9.56
N THR A 129 -4.05 -4.27 8.47
CA THR A 129 -5.01 -5.07 7.72
C THR A 129 -4.25 -5.96 6.73
N SER A 130 -4.57 -7.25 6.69
CA SER A 130 -4.06 -8.18 5.68
C SER A 130 -5.08 -8.44 4.58
N LYS A 131 -4.62 -8.91 3.42
CA LYS A 131 -5.44 -9.51 2.37
C LYS A 131 -6.51 -10.45 2.92
N PHE A 132 -6.16 -11.36 3.81
CA PHE A 132 -7.09 -12.36 4.35
C PHE A 132 -8.27 -11.71 5.09
N THR A 133 -8.00 -10.59 5.77
CA THR A 133 -9.03 -9.80 6.45
C THR A 133 -9.94 -9.10 5.44
N LEU A 134 -9.37 -8.56 4.35
CA LEU A 134 -10.13 -7.95 3.26
C LEU A 134 -11.04 -8.97 2.57
N GLU A 135 -10.54 -10.16 2.26
CA GLU A 135 -11.32 -11.23 1.63
C GLU A 135 -12.44 -11.73 2.56
N LYS A 136 -12.22 -11.73 3.88
CA LYS A 136 -13.28 -12.01 4.87
C LYS A 136 -14.37 -10.91 4.88
N TRP A 137 -14.00 -9.65 4.66
CA TRP A 137 -14.97 -8.53 4.68
C TRP A 137 -15.73 -8.35 3.38
N PHE A 138 -15.05 -8.56 2.25
CA PHE A 138 -15.55 -8.19 0.92
C PHE A 138 -15.74 -9.39 -0.01
N GLY A 139 -15.38 -10.59 0.43
CA GLY A 139 -15.23 -11.78 -0.44
C GLY A 139 -13.92 -11.76 -1.23
N PRO A 140 -13.59 -12.85 -1.95
CA PRO A 140 -12.39 -12.92 -2.77
C PRO A 140 -12.29 -11.75 -3.77
N ALA A 141 -11.08 -11.28 -4.04
CA ALA A 141 -10.85 -10.25 -5.04
C ALA A 141 -11.21 -10.76 -6.45
N ASN A 142 -11.66 -9.86 -7.32
CA ASN A 142 -11.91 -10.21 -8.73
C ASN A 142 -10.63 -10.26 -9.53
N LYS A 143 -9.61 -9.52 -9.13
CA LYS A 143 -8.33 -9.49 -9.83
C LYS A 143 -7.21 -9.46 -8.81
N LYS A 144 -6.19 -10.30 -9.04
CA LYS A 144 -4.89 -10.19 -8.39
C LYS A 144 -3.84 -9.96 -9.46
N GLU A 145 -3.00 -8.96 -9.22
CA GLU A 145 -1.80 -8.72 -9.98
C GLU A 145 -0.62 -8.64 -9.01
N THR A 146 0.55 -9.12 -9.42
CA THR A 146 1.75 -9.19 -8.59
C THR A 146 2.89 -8.46 -9.27
N GLY A 147 3.51 -7.54 -8.53
CA GLY A 147 4.79 -6.93 -8.85
C GLY A 147 5.92 -7.59 -8.06
N THR A 148 7.09 -6.98 -8.08
CA THR A 148 8.28 -7.45 -7.33
C THR A 148 8.12 -7.25 -5.83
N ASN A 149 7.55 -6.11 -5.41
CA ASN A 149 7.46 -5.68 -4.02
C ASN A 149 6.02 -5.56 -3.53
N ARG A 150 5.04 -5.44 -4.44
CA ARG A 150 3.63 -5.27 -4.10
C ARG A 150 2.72 -6.22 -4.84
N ASN A 151 1.58 -6.53 -4.24
CA ASN A 151 0.43 -7.08 -4.95
C ASN A 151 -0.64 -5.98 -5.10
N ARG A 152 -1.40 -6.05 -6.19
CA ARG A 152 -2.60 -5.25 -6.43
C ARG A 152 -3.82 -6.15 -6.44
N TYR A 153 -4.76 -5.87 -5.54
CA TYR A 153 -6.05 -6.54 -5.44
C TYR A 153 -7.16 -5.61 -5.89
N THR A 154 -8.02 -6.08 -6.78
CA THR A 154 -9.23 -5.35 -7.20
C THR A 154 -10.47 -6.09 -6.73
N PHE A 155 -11.25 -5.43 -5.88
CA PHE A 155 -12.57 -5.88 -5.44
C PHE A 155 -13.62 -5.05 -6.19
N ASP A 156 -14.02 -5.53 -7.37
CA ASP A 156 -15.10 -4.95 -8.15
C ASP A 156 -16.45 -5.50 -7.67
N ARG A 157 -17.34 -4.60 -7.29
CA ARG A 157 -18.62 -4.88 -6.64
C ARG A 157 -19.68 -3.95 -7.22
N ARG A 158 -20.95 -4.31 -7.04
CA ARG A 158 -22.07 -3.60 -7.67
C ARG A 158 -22.15 -2.11 -7.34
N ASN A 159 -21.62 -1.69 -6.19
CA ASN A 159 -21.68 -0.32 -5.70
C ASN A 159 -20.32 0.39 -5.65
N GLY A 160 -19.28 -0.19 -6.27
CA GLY A 160 -17.97 0.43 -6.28
C GLY A 160 -16.82 -0.54 -6.47
N THR A 161 -15.66 0.04 -6.71
CA THR A 161 -14.40 -0.67 -6.89
C THR A 161 -13.48 -0.30 -5.75
N LEU A 162 -12.98 -1.30 -5.01
CA LEU A 162 -11.91 -1.13 -4.04
C LEU A 162 -10.62 -1.70 -4.63
N VAL A 163 -9.61 -0.84 -4.82
CA VAL A 163 -8.26 -1.25 -5.22
C VAL A 163 -7.38 -1.20 -3.98
N VAL A 164 -6.63 -2.26 -3.72
CA VAL A 164 -5.75 -2.37 -2.57
C VAL A 164 -4.36 -2.80 -3.01
N TYR A 165 -3.34 -2.09 -2.56
CA TYR A 165 -1.95 -2.48 -2.69
C TYR A 165 -1.50 -3.13 -1.38
N THR A 166 -0.84 -4.28 -1.46
CA THR A 166 -0.28 -5.01 -0.31
C THR A 166 1.19 -5.31 -0.50
N LEU A 167 1.92 -5.62 0.58
CA LEU A 167 3.27 -6.17 0.48
C LEU A 167 3.25 -7.51 -0.26
N ALA A 168 4.21 -7.73 -1.17
CA ALA A 168 4.42 -9.02 -1.82
C ALA A 168 5.20 -10.00 -0.92
N ASN A 169 4.69 -10.25 0.29
CA ASN A 169 5.26 -11.19 1.25
C ASN A 169 4.17 -12.12 1.81
N TYR A 170 4.51 -12.99 2.76
CA TYR A 170 3.55 -13.97 3.30
C TYR A 170 2.36 -13.34 4.04
N GLU A 171 2.52 -12.13 4.60
CA GLU A 171 1.48 -11.47 5.39
C GLU A 171 0.50 -10.67 4.52
N GLU A 172 0.94 -10.24 3.34
CA GLU A 172 0.16 -9.45 2.39
C GLU A 172 -0.59 -8.28 3.06
N ARG A 173 0.13 -7.53 3.91
CA ARG A 173 -0.41 -6.36 4.63
C ARG A 173 -0.67 -5.19 3.68
N VAL A 174 -1.74 -4.46 3.94
CA VAL A 174 -2.16 -3.29 3.15
C VAL A 174 -1.12 -2.18 3.25
N LEU A 175 -0.73 -1.63 2.11
CA LEU A 175 0.14 -0.47 1.95
C LEU A 175 -0.65 0.80 1.65
N SER A 176 -1.64 0.67 0.77
CA SER A 176 -2.55 1.74 0.40
C SER A 176 -3.81 1.14 -0.22
N TYR A 177 -4.87 1.94 -0.28
CA TYR A 177 -6.11 1.54 -0.94
C TYR A 177 -6.87 2.76 -1.45
N SER A 178 -7.72 2.54 -2.46
CA SER A 178 -8.67 3.51 -2.96
C SER A 178 -10.03 2.84 -3.15
N PHE A 179 -11.10 3.53 -2.77
CA PHE A 179 -12.47 3.08 -3.00
C PHE A 179 -13.21 4.11 -3.84
N GLU A 180 -13.73 3.67 -4.98
CA GLU A 180 -14.50 4.48 -5.91
C GLU A 180 -15.93 3.93 -5.95
N PRO A 181 -16.93 4.64 -5.42
CA PRO A 181 -18.33 4.20 -5.46
C PRO A 181 -18.89 4.26 -6.90
N LYS A 182 -19.73 3.28 -7.25
CA LYS A 182 -20.52 3.27 -8.49
C LYS A 182 -21.92 3.78 -8.16
N HIS A 183 -22.35 4.80 -8.89
CA HIS A 183 -23.70 5.38 -8.81
C HIS A 183 -24.73 4.49 -9.47
#